data_AF-A0A1T4KFS3-F1
#
_entry.id   AF-A0A1T4KFS3-F1
#
_cell.length_a   1.000
_cell.length_b   1.000
_cell.length_c   1.000
_cell.angle_alpha   90.00
_cell.angle_beta   90.00
_cell.angle_gamma   90.00
#
_symmetry.space_group_name_H-M   'P 1'
#
loop_
_entity.id
_entity.type
_entity.pdbx_description
1 polymer ?
#
loop_
_entity_poly.entity_id
_entity_poly.type
_entity_poly.pdbx_seq_one_letter_code
_entity_poly.pdbx_strand_id
1 'polypeptide(L)'
;MNEINLKRKEARLLQLIADIVANDITNVNVVDPTVMDVMLSNDLSHVKVYVTFLSNEQKGLEALNNASGYVRKILSKSLDWRKVPNVHFYLDEVSKTGQKIDELLAKIKNEQ
;
A
#
# COMPACT_ATOMS: atom_id res chain seq x y z
N MET A 1 7.93 2.07 23.58
CA MET A 1 7.98 3.53 23.36
C MET A 1 7.96 3.95 21.88
N ASN A 2 7.48 3.12 20.92
CA ASN A 2 7.53 3.49 19.49
C ASN A 2 6.19 3.45 18.74
N GLU A 3 5.09 2.98 19.34
CA GLU A 3 3.79 2.85 18.65
C GLU A 3 3.18 4.22 18.27
N ILE A 4 3.34 5.23 19.13
CA ILE A 4 2.81 6.59 18.86
C ILE A 4 3.51 7.23 17.66
N ASN A 5 4.83 7.05 17.53
CA ASN A 5 5.60 7.60 16.41
C ASN A 5 5.34 6.83 15.11
N LEU A 6 5.12 5.51 15.20
CA LEU A 6 4.77 4.69 14.04
C LEU A 6 3.40 5.09 13.48
N LYS A 7 2.37 5.15 14.32
CA LYS A 7 1.02 5.55 13.91
C LYS A 7 0.97 6.95 13.30
N ARG A 8 1.75 7.90 13.82
CA ARG A 8 1.86 9.24 13.22
C ARG A 8 2.49 9.21 11.82
N LYS A 9 3.48 8.35 11.60
CA LYS A 9 4.11 8.17 10.29
C LYS A 9 3.16 7.50 9.31
N GLU A 10 2.41 6.50 9.75
CA GLU A 10 1.37 5.82 8.97
C GLU A 10 0.28 6.80 8.54
N ALA A 11 -0.26 7.60 9.47
CA ALA A 11 -1.26 8.61 9.15
C ALA A 11 -0.76 9.63 8.11
N ARG A 12 0.51 10.04 8.21
CA ARG A 12 1.12 10.95 7.22
C ARG A 12 1.30 10.27 5.86
N LEU A 13 1.71 9.00 5.84
CA LEU A 13 1.82 8.22 4.61
C LEU A 13 0.45 8.01 3.96
N LEU A 14 -0.59 7.67 4.74
CA LEU A 14 -1.96 7.54 4.27
C LEU A 14 -2.41 8.80 3.55
N GLN A 15 -2.28 9.97 4.19
CA GLN A 15 -2.73 11.22 3.59
C GLN A 15 -1.96 11.54 2.29
N LEU A 16 -0.64 11.33 2.26
CA LEU A 16 0.17 11.57 1.08
C LEU A 16 -0.14 10.59 -0.06
N ILE A 17 -0.27 9.30 0.25
CA ILE A 17 -0.54 8.28 -0.75
C ILE A 17 -1.95 8.45 -1.31
N ALA A 18 -2.94 8.75 -0.46
CA ALA A 18 -4.29 9.06 -0.90
C ALA A 18 -4.31 10.26 -1.87
N ASP A 19 -3.59 11.33 -1.55
CA ASP A 19 -3.49 12.52 -2.40
C ASP A 19 -2.80 12.20 -3.75
N ILE A 20 -1.68 11.46 -3.74
CA ILE A 20 -0.97 11.07 -4.96
C ILE A 20 -1.84 10.18 -5.84
N VAL A 21 -2.50 9.18 -5.24
CA VAL A 21 -3.36 8.25 -5.96
C VAL A 21 -4.56 8.99 -6.56
N ALA A 22 -5.20 9.88 -5.80
CA ALA A 22 -6.35 10.65 -6.27
C ALA A 22 -6.01 11.71 -7.33
N ASN A 23 -4.84 12.36 -7.27
CA ASN A 23 -4.48 13.42 -8.22
C ASN A 23 -3.75 12.89 -9.47
N ASP A 24 -2.88 11.89 -9.30
CA ASP A 24 -1.91 11.51 -10.34
C ASP A 24 -2.31 10.21 -11.08
N ILE A 25 -3.05 9.33 -10.40
CA ILE A 25 -3.45 8.02 -10.95
C ILE A 25 -4.89 8.02 -11.46
N THR A 26 -5.67 9.05 -11.14
CA THR A 26 -7.01 9.27 -11.70
C THR A 26 -6.91 9.63 -13.18
N ASN A 27 -6.81 8.61 -14.02
CA ASN A 27 -6.86 8.75 -15.46
C ASN A 27 -8.03 7.91 -16.00
N VAL A 28 -9.20 8.56 -16.04
CA VAL A 28 -10.42 8.41 -16.87
C VAL A 28 -10.95 7.03 -17.31
N ASN A 29 -10.17 5.96 -17.44
CA ASN A 29 -10.61 4.83 -18.25
C ASN A 29 -11.17 3.61 -17.53
N VAL A 30 -10.84 3.28 -16.27
CA VAL A 30 -11.38 2.01 -15.74
C VAL A 30 -11.51 1.88 -14.22
N VAL A 31 -10.76 2.62 -13.40
CA VAL A 31 -10.62 2.27 -11.99
C VAL A 31 -10.47 3.51 -11.12
N ASP A 32 -11.38 3.70 -10.17
CA ASP A 32 -11.32 4.74 -9.15
C ASP A 32 -10.73 4.14 -7.85
N PRO A 33 -9.42 4.27 -7.62
CA PRO A 33 -8.76 3.73 -6.41
C PRO A 33 -9.04 4.59 -5.19
N THR A 34 -9.62 3.98 -4.16
CA THR A 34 -9.73 4.57 -2.83
C THR A 34 -8.74 3.92 -1.88
N VAL A 35 -7.87 4.72 -1.26
CA VAL A 35 -6.94 4.24 -0.22
C VAL A 35 -7.68 4.14 1.10
N MET A 36 -7.69 2.95 1.70
CA MET A 36 -8.41 2.67 2.96
C MET A 36 -7.48 2.75 4.17
N ASP A 37 -6.35 2.04 4.10
CA ASP A 37 -5.42 1.94 5.22
C ASP A 37 -3.99 1.79 4.73
N VAL A 38 -3.03 2.16 5.59
CA VAL A 38 -1.61 2.06 5.32
C VAL A 38 -0.88 1.51 6.54
N MET A 39 -0.24 0.37 6.36
CA MET A 39 0.53 -0.30 7.40
C MET A 39 2.02 -0.22 7.10
N LEU A 40 2.77 0.41 8.00
CA LEU A 40 4.21 0.53 7.88
C LEU A 40 4.90 -0.59 8.65
N SER A 41 5.84 -1.28 8.01
CA SER A 41 6.65 -2.29 8.68
C SER A 41 7.48 -1.67 9.82
N ASN A 42 7.73 -2.44 10.87
CA ASN A 42 8.52 -2.02 12.03
C ASN A 42 9.93 -1.54 11.66
N ASP A 43 10.48 -2.03 10.55
CA ASP A 43 11.80 -1.67 10.02
C ASP A 43 11.78 -0.45 9.07
N LEU A 44 10.59 0.15 8.84
CA LEU A 44 10.37 1.28 7.94
C LEU A 44 10.80 1.05 6.48
N SER A 45 11.07 -0.20 6.09
CA SER A 45 11.53 -0.52 4.72
C SER A 45 10.39 -0.77 3.75
N HIS A 46 9.25 -1.23 4.27
CA HIS A 46 8.09 -1.64 3.48
C HIS A 46 6.83 -0.98 4.02
N VAL A 47 5.98 -0.52 3.11
CA VAL A 47 4.65 -0.02 3.44
C VAL A 47 3.61 -0.79 2.61
N LYS A 48 2.60 -1.31 3.30
CA LYS A 48 1.44 -1.97 2.70
C LYS A 48 0.31 -0.95 2.63
N VAL A 49 -0.21 -0.72 1.44
CA VAL A 49 -1.31 0.22 1.20
C VAL A 49 -2.51 -0.61 0.78
N TYR A 50 -3.57 -0.58 1.59
CA TYR A 50 -4.83 -1.22 1.27
C TYR A 50 -5.68 -0.26 0.46
N VAL A 51 -6.07 -0.71 -0.73
CA VAL A 51 -6.89 0.04 -1.67
C VAL A 51 -8.13 -0.75 -2.03
N THR A 52 -9.22 -0.04 -2.28
CA THR A 52 -10.43 -0.58 -2.88
C THR A 52 -10.69 0.12 -4.21
N PHE A 53 -11.44 -0.53 -5.06
CA PHE A 53 -11.76 -0.03 -6.39
C PHE A 53 -13.25 -0.20 -6.66
N LEU A 54 -13.86 0.78 -7.30
CA LEU A 54 -15.28 0.71 -7.66
C LEU A 54 -15.57 -0.39 -8.69
N SER A 55 -14.60 -0.72 -9.56
CA SER A 55 -14.72 -1.73 -10.62
C SER A 55 -13.35 -2.21 -11.09
N ASN A 56 -13.27 -3.41 -11.65
CA ASN A 56 -12.02 -3.98 -12.22
C ASN A 56 -10.83 -4.00 -11.25
N GLU A 57 -11.08 -4.45 -10.01
CA GLU A 57 -10.12 -4.52 -8.89
C GLU A 57 -8.74 -5.10 -9.29
N GLN A 58 -8.72 -6.18 -10.07
CA GLN A 58 -7.47 -6.82 -10.51
C GLN A 58 -6.65 -5.94 -11.45
N LYS A 59 -7.27 -5.40 -12.51
CA LYS A 59 -6.59 -4.50 -13.46
C LYS A 59 -6.14 -3.21 -12.79
N GLY A 60 -6.95 -2.69 -11.87
CA GLY A 60 -6.60 -1.54 -11.04
C GLY A 60 -5.38 -1.77 -10.18
N LEU A 61 -5.33 -2.94 -9.51
CA LEU A 61 -4.21 -3.34 -8.68
C LEU A 61 -2.92 -3.49 -9.50
N GLU A 62 -3.00 -4.11 -10.68
CA GLU A 62 -1.85 -4.25 -11.58
C GLU A 62 -1.35 -2.89 -12.07
N ALA A 63 -2.26 -1.98 -12.43
CA ALA A 63 -1.90 -0.62 -12.83
C ALA A 63 -1.22 0.16 -11.69
N LEU A 64 -1.77 0.08 -10.46
CA LEU A 64 -1.16 0.70 -9.28
C LEU A 64 0.21 0.11 -8.94
N ASN A 65 0.37 -1.21 -9.04
CA ASN A 65 1.65 -1.84 -8.77
C ASN A 65 2.69 -1.48 -9.84
N ASN A 66 2.31 -1.33 -11.10
CA ASN A 66 3.19 -0.77 -12.13
C ASN A 66 3.55 0.71 -11.84
N ALA A 67 2.61 1.49 -11.32
CA ALA A 67 2.84 2.88 -10.91
C ALA A 67 3.55 3.02 -9.54
N SER A 68 3.83 1.93 -8.82
CA SER A 68 4.43 1.97 -7.48
C SER A 68 5.78 2.69 -7.44
N GLY A 69 6.61 2.54 -8.48
CA GLY A 69 7.89 3.24 -8.61
C GLY A 69 7.71 4.75 -8.74
N TYR A 70 6.65 5.18 -9.42
CA TYR A 70 6.30 6.59 -9.57
C TYR A 70 5.78 7.18 -8.25
N VAL A 71 4.88 6.47 -7.57
CA VAL A 71 4.40 6.85 -6.23
C VAL A 71 5.56 6.97 -5.24
N ARG A 72 6.49 6.01 -5.24
CA ARG A 72 7.71 6.06 -4.42
C ARG A 72 8.57 7.29 -4.74
N LYS A 73 8.69 7.68 -6.00
CA LYS A 73 9.44 8.88 -6.42
C LYS A 73 8.78 10.15 -5.88
N ILE A 74 7.45 10.27 -5.93
CA ILE A 74 6.76 11.43 -5.35
C ILE A 74 6.89 11.44 -3.83
N LEU A 75 6.70 10.29 -3.18
CA LEU A 75 6.90 10.16 -1.74
C LEU A 75 8.30 10.57 -1.31
N SER A 76 9.33 10.24 -2.09
CA SER A 76 10.71 10.65 -1.80
C SER A 76 10.94 12.17 -1.85
N LYS A 77 10.11 12.91 -2.59
CA LYS A 77 10.15 14.38 -2.64
C LYS A 77 9.36 15.02 -1.50
N SER A 78 8.28 14.37 -1.06
CA SER A 78 7.38 14.89 -0.03
C SER A 78 7.79 14.49 1.41
N LEU A 79 8.46 13.34 1.54
CA LEU A 79 8.99 12.84 2.81
C LEU A 79 10.49 13.08 2.90
N ASP A 80 10.91 13.83 3.92
CA ASP A 80 12.31 13.96 4.31
C ASP A 80 12.75 12.76 5.16
N TRP A 81 12.64 11.56 4.59
CA TRP A 81 13.01 10.31 5.26
C TRP A 81 14.33 9.79 4.70
N ARG A 82 15.23 9.38 5.60
CA ARG A 82 16.52 8.77 5.22
C ARG A 82 16.35 7.54 4.33
N LYS A 83 15.26 6.79 4.53
CA LYS A 83 14.88 5.62 3.73
C LYS A 83 13.41 5.75 3.37
N VAL A 84 13.12 5.82 2.08
CA VAL A 84 11.75 5.81 1.57
C VAL A 84 11.29 4.36 1.46
N PRO A 85 10.21 3.96 2.15
CA PRO A 85 9.73 2.59 2.12
C PRO A 85 9.28 2.20 0.71
N ASN A 86 9.40 0.91 0.39
CA ASN A 86 8.83 0.36 -0.83
C ASN A 86 7.31 0.23 -0.66
N VAL A 87 6.57 0.87 -1.56
CA VAL A 87 5.12 0.89 -1.59
C VAL A 87 4.60 -0.37 -2.26
N HIS A 88 3.77 -1.11 -1.55
CA HIS A 88 3.10 -2.29 -2.08
C HIS A 88 1.60 -2.10 -1.93
N PHE A 89 0.87 -2.16 -3.05
CA PHE A 89 -0.57 -2.04 -3.06
C PHE A 89 -1.22 -3.42 -2.90
N TYR A 90 -2.21 -3.49 -2.02
CA TYR A 90 -3.02 -4.66 -1.75
C TYR A 90 -4.49 -4.29 -1.86
N LEU A 91 -5.30 -5.22 -2.33
CA LEU A 91 -6.75 -5.08 -2.20
C LEU A 91 -7.14 -5.19 -0.73
N ASP A 92 -8.13 -4.43 -0.32
CA ASP A 92 -8.76 -4.61 0.99
C ASP A 92 -9.50 -5.96 1.00
N GLU A 93 -8.83 -7.02 1.43
CA GLU A 93 -9.30 -8.41 1.32
C GLU A 93 -10.36 -8.79 2.37
N VAL A 94 -11.06 -7.84 2.99
CA VAL A 94 -12.08 -8.16 4.00
C VAL A 94 -13.23 -8.99 3.41
N SER A 95 -13.37 -9.11 2.07
CA SER A 95 -14.43 -9.91 1.45
C SER A 95 -14.04 -11.00 0.44
N LYS A 96 -12.78 -11.20 0.01
CA LYS A 96 -12.52 -12.16 -1.11
C LYS A 96 -11.42 -13.19 -0.96
N THR A 97 -10.54 -13.13 0.05
CA THR A 97 -9.43 -14.10 0.13
C THR A 97 -9.16 -14.61 1.54
N GLY A 98 -10.20 -15.07 2.25
CA GLY A 98 -10.04 -15.88 3.46
C GLY A 98 -9.39 -17.26 3.22
N GLN A 99 -8.70 -17.51 2.10
CA GLN A 99 -8.22 -18.85 1.73
C GLN A 99 -6.79 -18.94 1.14
N LYS A 100 -6.06 -17.84 0.93
CA LYS A 100 -4.67 -17.94 0.38
C LYS A 100 -3.54 -17.49 1.30
N ILE A 101 -3.85 -16.76 2.37
CA ILE A 101 -2.81 -16.29 3.31
C ILE A 101 -2.37 -17.40 4.29
N ASP A 102 -3.23 -18.41 4.54
CA ASP A 102 -2.86 -19.58 5.36
C ASP A 102 -1.79 -20.47 4.69
N GLU A 103 -1.77 -20.57 3.35
CA GLU A 103 -0.79 -21.41 2.64
C GLU A 103 0.63 -20.83 2.63
N LEU A 104 0.78 -19.50 2.59
CA LEU A 104 2.10 -18.85 2.58
C LEU A 104 2.69 -18.74 3.99
N LEU A 105 1.86 -18.64 5.04
CA LEU A 105 2.31 -18.68 6.44
C LEU A 105 2.68 -20.11 6.90
N ALA A 106 2.05 -21.15 6.35
CA ALA A 106 2.38 -22.54 6.65
C ALA A 106 3.79 -22.96 6.15
N LYS A 107 4.32 -22.31 5.10
CA LYS A 107 5.62 -22.65 4.52
C LYS A 107 6.82 -22.13 5.30
N ILE A 108 6.64 -21.14 6.17
CA ILE A 108 7.75 -20.55 6.96
C ILE A 108 7.90 -21.25 8.32
N LYS A 109 6.93 -22.07 8.73
CA LYS A 109 6.97 -22.80 10.01
C LYS A 109 7.51 -24.24 9.91
N ASN A 110 7.92 -24.67 8.72
CA ASN A 110 8.39 -26.02 8.44
C ASN A 110 9.77 -26.05 7.79
N GLU A 111 10.64 -25.10 8.14
CA GLU A 111 12.07 -25.29 7.93
C GLU A 111 12.83 -24.66 9.10
N GLN A 112 12.93 -25.49 10.15
CA GLN A 112 14.03 -25.60 11.14
C GLN A 112 14.39 -24.36 11.97
#